data_AF-A0AAD4AFB2-F1
#
_entry.id   AF-A0AAD4AFB2-F1
#
_cell.length_a   1.000
_cell.length_b   1.000
_cell.length_c   1.000
_cell.angle_alpha   90.00
_cell.angle_beta   90.00
_cell.angle_gamma   90.00
#
_symmetry.space_group_name_H-M   'P 1'
#
loop_
_entity.id
_entity.type
_entity.pdbx_description
1 polymer ?
#
loop_
_entity_poly.entity_id
_entity_poly.type
_entity_poly.pdbx_seq_one_letter_code
_entity_poly.pdbx_strand_id
1 'polypeptide(L)'
;MDQAVKCRFDEYPKEAKARLVALRHLILTVATSLELDEVEESLKWGEPSYSVKTGSPIRLDWKSKSPEHYYLFFNCKTKLVDTFRELHGDSLDFQGNRAIQLTLSNPLPELVLTHCIELALTYQQRKHLPLLGA
;
A
#
# COMPACT_ATOMS: atom_id res chain seq x y z
N MET A 1 -15.11 -7.48 -0.87
CA MET A 1 -14.41 -7.22 0.41
C MET A 1 -14.66 -8.39 1.32
N ASP A 2 -13.58 -9.07 1.70
CA ASP A 2 -13.59 -10.16 2.68
C ASP A 2 -14.24 -9.72 4.03
N GLN A 3 -14.89 -10.66 4.72
CA GLN A 3 -15.63 -10.35 5.96
C GLN A 3 -14.70 -9.93 7.10
N ALA A 4 -13.55 -10.59 7.28
CA ALA A 4 -12.60 -10.23 8.32
C ALA A 4 -11.96 -8.87 8.03
N VAL A 5 -11.65 -8.60 6.76
CA VAL A 5 -11.20 -7.26 6.32
C VAL A 5 -12.27 -6.22 6.62
N LYS A 6 -13.54 -6.47 6.28
CA LYS A 6 -14.63 -5.55 6.61
C LYS A 6 -14.70 -5.23 8.10
N CYS A 7 -14.70 -6.25 8.96
CA CYS A 7 -14.74 -6.08 10.41
C CYS A 7 -13.58 -5.20 10.89
N ARG A 8 -12.36 -5.46 10.38
CA ARG A 8 -11.20 -4.65 10.73
C ARG A 8 -11.34 -3.19 10.30
N PHE A 9 -11.93 -2.93 9.13
CA PHE A 9 -12.22 -1.57 8.68
C PHE A 9 -13.26 -0.84 9.55
N ASP A 10 -14.20 -1.57 10.14
CA ASP A 10 -15.23 -1.02 11.02
C ASP A 10 -14.67 -0.56 12.39
N GLU A 11 -13.47 -1.01 12.76
CA GLU A 11 -12.78 -0.62 14.01
C GLU A 11 -11.99 0.69 13.91
N TYR A 12 -11.68 1.17 12.71
CA TYR A 12 -10.91 2.41 12.54
C TYR A 12 -11.76 3.65 12.85
N PRO A 13 -11.14 4.73 13.38
CA PRO A 13 -11.78 6.03 13.46
C PRO A 13 -12.33 6.47 12.09
N LYS A 14 -13.45 7.19 12.10
CA LYS A 14 -14.21 7.56 10.88
C LYS A 14 -13.33 8.15 9.78
N GLU A 15 -12.43 9.07 10.13
CA GLU A 15 -11.55 9.74 9.18
C GLU A 15 -10.47 8.80 8.62
N ALA A 16 -9.80 8.05 9.49
CA ALA A 16 -8.82 7.03 9.09
C ALA A 16 -9.45 5.96 8.19
N LYS A 17 -10.66 5.49 8.54
CA LYS A 17 -11.42 4.54 7.74
C LYS A 17 -11.65 5.07 6.33
N ALA A 18 -12.07 6.33 6.18
CA ALA A 18 -12.30 6.93 4.86
C ALA A 18 -11.03 6.95 4.01
N ARG A 19 -9.87 7.31 4.60
CA ARG A 19 -8.58 7.30 3.91
C ARG A 19 -8.11 5.90 3.53
N LEU A 20 -8.25 4.93 4.43
CA LEU A 20 -7.90 3.53 4.15
C LEU A 20 -8.80 2.90 3.08
N VAL A 21 -10.09 3.26 3.05
CA VAL A 21 -11.01 2.81 1.99
C VAL A 21 -10.62 3.40 0.64
N ALA A 22 -10.19 4.67 0.60
CA ALA A 22 -9.66 5.28 -0.62
C ALA A 22 -8.40 4.56 -1.12
N LEU A 23 -7.46 4.21 -0.23
CA LEU A 23 -6.28 3.41 -0.58
C LEU A 23 -6.65 2.00 -1.08
N ARG A 24 -7.59 1.32 -0.43
CA ARG A 24 -8.12 0.04 -0.90
C ARG A 24 -8.67 0.18 -2.32
N HIS A 25 -9.48 1.20 -2.57
CA HIS A 25 -10.03 1.46 -3.89
C HIS A 25 -8.92 1.66 -4.92
N LEU A 26 -7.91 2.47 -4.59
CA LEU A 26 -6.76 2.72 -5.48
C LEU A 26 -6.01 1.43 -5.83
N ILE A 27 -5.73 0.56 -4.84
CA ILE A 27 -5.07 -0.74 -5.08
C ILE A 27 -5.88 -1.60 -6.06
N LEU A 28 -7.19 -1.68 -5.88
CA LEU A 28 -8.06 -2.48 -6.75
C LEU A 28 -8.14 -1.88 -8.15
N THR A 29 -8.27 -0.57 -8.28
CA THR A 29 -8.29 0.13 -9.58
C THR A 29 -6.99 -0.10 -10.34
N VAL A 30 -5.84 -0.01 -9.67
CA VAL A 30 -4.54 -0.28 -10.30
C VAL A 30 -4.43 -1.74 -10.73
N ALA A 31 -4.86 -2.69 -9.89
CA ALA A 31 -4.86 -4.10 -10.25
C ALA A 31 -5.72 -4.38 -11.49
N THR A 32 -6.91 -3.77 -11.56
CA THR A 32 -7.81 -3.88 -12.73
C THR A 32 -7.20 -3.22 -13.97
N SER A 33 -6.60 -2.03 -13.84
CA SER A 33 -5.92 -1.32 -14.93
C SER A 33 -4.76 -2.10 -15.53
N LEU A 34 -4.08 -2.91 -14.71
CA LEU A 34 -2.96 -3.75 -15.12
C LEU A 34 -3.40 -5.14 -15.60
N GLU A 35 -4.72 -5.39 -15.69
CA GLU A 35 -5.30 -6.67 -16.08
C GLU A 35 -4.72 -7.86 -15.27
N LEU A 36 -4.49 -7.65 -13.98
CA LEU A 36 -3.96 -8.68 -13.09
C LEU A 36 -5.03 -9.70 -12.68
N ASP A 37 -4.58 -10.87 -12.25
CA ASP A 37 -5.42 -11.84 -11.54
C ASP A 37 -6.14 -11.19 -10.35
N GLU A 38 -7.19 -11.86 -9.87
CA GLU A 38 -7.96 -11.42 -8.70
C GLU A 38 -7.08 -11.05 -7.51
N VAL A 39 -7.33 -9.87 -6.94
CA VAL A 39 -6.65 -9.40 -5.73
C VAL A 39 -7.20 -10.14 -4.52
N GLU A 40 -6.36 -10.96 -3.90
CA GLU A 40 -6.68 -11.63 -2.64
C GLU A 40 -6.65 -10.62 -1.49
N GLU A 41 -7.81 -10.43 -0.84
CA GLU A 41 -7.96 -9.64 0.37
C GLU A 41 -7.90 -10.55 1.61
N SER A 42 -6.99 -10.27 2.55
CA SER A 42 -6.86 -11.03 3.81
C SER A 42 -6.40 -10.12 4.94
N LEU A 43 -6.35 -10.66 6.18
CA LEU A 43 -5.67 -10.00 7.30
C LEU A 43 -4.30 -10.64 7.52
N LYS A 44 -3.25 -9.81 7.54
CA LYS A 44 -1.90 -10.21 7.97
C LYS A 44 -1.47 -9.35 9.13
N TRP A 45 -1.15 -9.99 10.27
CA TRP A 45 -0.84 -9.29 11.53
C TRP A 45 -1.96 -8.35 12.02
N GLY A 46 -3.22 -8.69 11.72
CA GLY A 46 -4.38 -7.84 12.03
C GLY A 46 -4.56 -6.64 11.08
N GLU A 47 -3.78 -6.56 10.00
CA GLU A 47 -3.82 -5.46 9.03
C GLU A 47 -4.42 -5.95 7.70
N PRO A 48 -5.32 -5.18 7.06
CA PRO A 48 -5.76 -5.44 5.69
C PRO A 48 -4.58 -5.62 4.73
N SER A 49 -4.53 -6.75 4.04
CA SER A 49 -3.48 -7.13 3.09
C SER A 49 -4.10 -7.47 1.75
N TYR A 50 -3.46 -6.97 0.69
CA TYR A 50 -3.86 -7.14 -0.70
C TYR A 50 -2.72 -7.82 -1.45
N SER A 51 -2.98 -8.97 -2.06
CA SER A 51 -1.96 -9.77 -2.73
C SER A 51 -2.43 -10.20 -4.11
N VAL A 52 -1.49 -10.21 -5.07
CA VAL A 52 -1.66 -10.79 -6.41
C VAL A 52 -0.46 -11.69 -6.70
N LYS A 53 -0.62 -12.69 -7.56
CA LYS A 53 0.46 -13.67 -7.86
C LYS A 53 1.72 -13.02 -8.41
N THR A 54 1.57 -11.95 -9.16
CA THR A 54 2.64 -11.22 -9.86
C THR A 54 3.34 -10.18 -8.99
N GLY A 55 2.88 -9.97 -7.76
CA GLY A 55 3.28 -8.83 -6.93
C GLY A 55 3.91 -9.18 -5.59
N SER A 56 4.28 -8.13 -4.87
CA SER A 56 4.51 -8.16 -3.42
C SER A 56 3.23 -7.70 -2.71
N PRO A 57 2.81 -8.35 -1.61
CA PRO A 57 1.65 -7.90 -0.85
C PRO A 57 1.78 -6.45 -0.37
N ILE A 58 0.69 -5.71 -0.44
CA ILE A 58 0.54 -4.36 0.12
C ILE A 58 -0.39 -4.48 1.33
N ARG A 59 -0.01 -3.89 2.47
CA ARG A 59 -0.90 -3.79 3.63
C ARG A 59 -1.25 -2.35 3.94
N LEU A 60 -2.41 -2.15 4.54
CA LEU A 60 -2.90 -0.84 4.95
C LEU A 60 -3.10 -0.84 6.47
N ASP A 61 -2.71 0.24 7.15
CA ASP A 61 -3.14 0.42 8.54
C ASP A 61 -3.12 1.87 8.99
N TRP A 62 -3.87 2.13 10.06
CA TRP A 62 -3.79 3.32 10.88
C TRP A 62 -3.46 2.90 12.32
N LYS A 63 -2.57 3.63 12.99
CA LYS A 63 -2.09 3.27 14.33
C LYS A 63 -2.44 4.37 15.32
N SER A 64 -3.02 4.01 16.47
CA SER A 64 -3.36 4.95 17.54
C SER A 64 -2.16 5.71 18.12
N LYS A 65 -0.94 5.15 18.01
CA LYS A 65 0.31 5.81 18.41
C LYS A 65 0.73 6.96 17.49
N SER A 66 0.16 7.03 16.29
CA SER A 66 0.41 8.08 15.30
C SER A 66 -0.94 8.49 14.68
N PRO A 67 -1.81 9.14 15.47
CA PRO A 67 -3.22 9.30 15.11
C PRO A 67 -3.46 10.14 13.86
N GLU A 68 -2.52 11.02 13.52
CA GLU A 68 -2.55 11.86 12.32
C GLU A 68 -2.13 11.11 11.05
N HIS A 69 -1.61 9.88 11.18
CA HIS A 69 -0.97 9.16 10.08
C HIS A 69 -1.58 7.79 9.79
N TYR A 70 -1.56 7.44 8.51
CA TYR A 70 -1.92 6.14 7.98
C TYR A 70 -0.86 5.69 6.98
N TYR A 71 -0.82 4.39 6.71
CA TYR A 71 0.35 3.76 6.10
C TYR A 71 -0.02 2.77 4.99
N LEU A 72 0.80 2.75 3.95
CA LEU A 72 0.93 1.61 3.05
C LEU A 72 2.21 0.87 3.41
N PHE A 73 2.08 -0.36 3.90
CA PHE A 73 3.22 -1.20 4.22
C PHE A 73 3.57 -2.14 3.07
N PHE A 74 4.87 -2.31 2.87
CA PHE A 74 5.46 -3.18 1.86
C PHE A 74 6.33 -4.24 2.54
N ASN A 75 6.79 -5.22 1.76
CA ASN A 75 7.71 -6.23 2.26
C ASN A 75 9.11 -5.63 2.47
N CYS A 76 9.55 -5.54 3.73
CA CYS A 76 10.84 -4.94 4.10
C CYS A 76 12.07 -5.68 3.54
N LYS A 77 11.91 -6.90 2.99
CA LYS A 77 12.98 -7.64 2.31
C LYS A 77 13.12 -7.28 0.83
N THR A 78 12.24 -6.44 0.30
CA THR A 78 12.29 -5.96 -1.09
C THR A 78 12.93 -4.58 -1.16
N LYS A 79 13.29 -4.15 -2.38
CA LYS A 79 13.77 -2.80 -2.65
C LYS A 79 12.66 -1.79 -2.98
N LEU A 80 11.39 -2.15 -2.78
CA LEU A 80 10.25 -1.30 -3.14
C LEU A 80 10.32 0.07 -2.45
N VAL A 81 10.44 0.12 -1.12
CA VAL A 81 10.46 1.39 -0.39
C VAL A 81 11.72 2.21 -0.71
N ASP A 82 12.86 1.56 -0.88
CA ASP A 82 14.10 2.22 -1.33
C ASP A 82 13.90 2.85 -2.73
N THR A 83 13.27 2.12 -3.66
CA THR A 83 12.94 2.59 -5.02
C THR A 83 11.97 3.77 -4.99
N PHE A 84 10.92 3.68 -4.18
CA PHE A 84 9.93 4.75 -4.08
C PHE A 84 10.56 6.03 -3.54
N ARG A 85 11.49 5.90 -2.59
CA ARG A 85 12.23 7.04 -2.05
C ARG A 85 13.12 7.70 -3.11
N GLU A 86 13.78 6.91 -3.94
CA GLU A 86 14.57 7.43 -5.05
C GLU A 86 13.70 8.18 -6.07
N LEU A 87 12.53 7.63 -6.41
CA LEU A 87 11.65 8.20 -7.43
C LEU A 87 10.81 9.38 -6.93
N HIS A 88 10.39 9.35 -5.66
CA HIS A 88 9.32 10.21 -5.13
C HIS A 88 9.64 10.78 -3.74
N GLY A 89 10.93 10.84 -3.36
CA GLY A 89 11.38 11.34 -2.05
C GLY A 89 10.95 12.77 -1.73
N ASP A 90 10.77 13.61 -2.76
CA ASP A 90 10.29 14.99 -2.59
C ASP A 90 8.77 15.10 -2.43
N SER A 91 8.03 14.02 -2.72
CA SER A 91 6.55 14.00 -2.75
C SER A 91 5.91 13.10 -1.68
N LEU A 92 6.67 12.16 -1.13
CA LEU A 92 6.18 11.17 -0.17
C LEU A 92 7.07 11.09 1.07
N ASP A 93 6.42 10.92 2.22
CA ASP A 93 7.09 10.53 3.46
C ASP A 93 7.15 9.02 3.59
N PHE A 94 8.18 8.53 4.27
CA PHE A 94 8.42 7.10 4.43
C PHE A 94 8.83 6.74 5.85
N GLN A 95 8.28 5.66 6.39
CA GLN A 95 8.68 5.10 7.67
C GLN A 95 9.73 4.01 7.46
N GLY A 96 11.00 4.36 7.69
CA GLY A 96 12.14 3.46 7.51
C GLY A 96 12.16 2.86 6.10
N ASN A 97 12.31 1.54 6.00
CA ASN A 97 12.26 0.78 4.75
C ASN A 97 10.97 -0.04 4.57
N ARG A 98 9.92 0.28 5.34
CA ARG A 98 8.72 -0.58 5.44
C ARG A 98 7.42 0.04 4.95
N ALA A 99 7.32 1.37 4.91
CA ALA A 99 6.05 2.01 4.58
C ALA A 99 6.20 3.37 3.90
N ILE A 100 5.20 3.71 3.08
CA ILE A 100 4.83 5.09 2.78
C ILE A 100 3.95 5.58 3.94
N GLN A 101 4.28 6.74 4.49
CA GLN A 101 3.53 7.42 5.54
C GLN A 101 2.72 8.56 4.91
N LEU A 102 1.44 8.65 5.25
CA LEU A 102 0.52 9.68 4.76
C LEU A 102 -0.18 10.36 5.95
N THR A 103 -0.55 11.62 5.79
CA THR A 103 -1.22 12.42 6.84
C THR A 103 -2.71 12.57 6.53
N LEU A 104 -3.58 12.38 7.53
CA LEU A 104 -5.04 12.41 7.37
C LEU A 104 -5.57 13.74 6.81
N SER A 105 -4.96 14.86 7.23
CA SER A 105 -5.31 16.22 6.82
C SER A 105 -4.95 16.55 5.37
N ASN A 106 -4.05 15.78 4.75
CA ASN A 106 -3.54 16.08 3.41
C ASN A 106 -4.37 15.37 2.33
N PRO A 107 -4.46 15.94 1.11
CA PRO A 107 -5.02 15.22 -0.02
C PRO A 107 -4.19 13.95 -0.31
N LEU A 108 -4.84 12.92 -0.85
CA LEU A 108 -4.17 11.70 -1.25
C LEU A 108 -3.34 11.98 -2.53
N PRO A 109 -2.01 11.75 -2.55
CA PRO A 109 -1.19 11.95 -3.74
C PRO A 109 -1.39 10.79 -4.73
N GLU A 110 -2.59 10.71 -5.32
CA GLU A 110 -3.06 9.57 -6.10
C GLU A 110 -2.12 9.17 -7.23
N LEU A 111 -1.63 10.14 -8.02
CA LEU A 111 -0.74 9.85 -9.15
C LEU A 111 0.54 9.13 -8.72
N VAL A 112 1.17 9.62 -7.65
CA VAL A 112 2.43 9.07 -7.14
C VAL A 112 2.20 7.71 -6.48
N LEU A 113 1.09 7.58 -5.73
CA LEU A 113 0.72 6.31 -5.10
C LEU A 113 0.35 5.24 -6.12
N THR A 114 -0.34 5.59 -7.21
CA THR A 114 -0.62 4.68 -8.33
C THR A 114 0.67 4.06 -8.83
N HIS A 115 1.68 4.86 -9.13
CA HIS A 115 2.97 4.33 -9.60
C HIS A 115 3.64 3.40 -8.57
N CYS A 116 3.61 3.75 -7.28
CA CYS A 116 4.16 2.89 -6.23
C CYS A 116 3.40 1.56 -6.11
N ILE A 117 2.07 1.59 -6.22
CA ILE A 117 1.20 0.42 -6.18
C ILE A 117 1.44 -0.46 -7.41
N GLU A 118 1.56 0.11 -8.61
CA GLU A 118 1.87 -0.63 -9.84
C GLU A 118 3.18 -1.42 -9.70
N LEU A 119 4.23 -0.77 -9.20
CA LEU A 119 5.53 -1.41 -8.96
C LEU A 119 5.43 -2.54 -7.92
N ALA A 120 4.64 -2.35 -6.86
CA ALA A 120 4.42 -3.37 -5.85
C ALA A 120 3.63 -4.56 -6.41
N LEU A 121 2.53 -4.32 -7.14
CA LEU A 121 1.67 -5.36 -7.71
C LEU A 121 2.31 -6.12 -8.88
N THR A 122 3.33 -5.55 -9.53
CA THR A 122 4.11 -6.22 -10.61
C THR A 122 5.51 -6.63 -10.17
N TYR A 123 5.81 -6.54 -8.88
CA TYR A 123 7.16 -6.73 -8.34
C TYR A 123 7.83 -8.05 -8.77
N GLN A 124 7.12 -9.18 -8.79
CA GLN A 124 7.74 -10.46 -9.14
C GLN A 124 8.26 -10.50 -10.59
N GLN A 125 7.62 -9.75 -11.48
CA GLN A 125 8.02 -9.62 -12.87
C GLN A 125 9.21 -8.67 -13.03
N ARG A 126 9.37 -7.70 -12.11
CA ARG A 126 10.32 -6.57 -12.24
C ARG A 126 11.48 -6.60 -11.25
N LYS A 127 11.50 -7.53 -10.30
CA LYS A 127 12.52 -7.63 -9.23
C LYS A 127 13.96 -7.88 -9.71
N HIS A 128 14.17 -8.06 -11.01
CA HIS A 128 15.48 -8.19 -11.65
C HIS A 128 16.03 -6.85 -12.17
N LEU A 129 15.24 -5.77 -12.11
CA LEU A 129 15.64 -4.45 -12.55
C LEU A 129 16.49 -3.75 -11.48
N PRO A 130 17.53 -2.95 -11.85
CA PRO A 130 18.54 -2.45 -10.92
C PRO A 130 18.03 -1.78 -9.64
N LEU A 131 16.90 -1.08 -9.69
CA LEU A 131 16.31 -0.42 -8.52
C LEU A 131 15.40 -1.34 -7.69
N LEU A 132 14.80 -2.37 -8.30
CA LEU A 132 13.84 -3.27 -7.67
C LEU A 132 14.48 -4.60 -7.21
N GLY A 133 15.71 -4.88 -7.66
CA GLY A 133 16.54 -5.98 -7.19
C GLY A 133 17.51 -6.50 -8.26
N ALA A 134 18.58 -7.14 -7.77
CA ALA A 134 19.33 -8.21 -8.43
C ALA A 134 19.33 -9.40 -7.47
#